data_AF-A0A8T7KK45-F1
#
_entry.id   AF-A0A8T7KK45-F1
#
_cell.length_a   1.000
_cell.length_b   1.000
_cell.length_c   1.000
_cell.angle_alpha   90.00
_cell.angle_beta   90.00
_cell.angle_gamma   90.00
#
_symmetry.space_group_name_H-M   'P 1'
#
loop_
_entity.id
_entity.type
_entity.pdbx_description
1 polymer ?
#
loop_
_entity_poly.entity_id
_entity_poly.type
_entity_poly.pdbx_seq_one_letter_code
_entity_poly.pdbx_strand_id
1 'polypeptide(L)'
;MMIVSIRYLSLLAILAIALVACGASPAAQPPTAAPVPTAAPTAAPTVAVLDEPVANLTEGCVTNYDAEIDYFPEKVSLSDSVGWTIEYFNNYKVITVLNPWRDAEEQFRYVLVQCGTPPPADVGEAQVIEVPVQSIVTMSTTQLPHLNTLGLLDRLVGVASFQYINTPAVIELIKANKLVEIG
;
A
#
# COMPACT_ATOMS: atom_id res chain seq x y z
N MET A 1 19.38 -4.46 -51.99
CA MET A 1 18.45 -3.32 -52.04
C MET A 1 18.51 -2.62 -50.68
N MET A 2 19.51 -1.79 -50.34
CA MET A 2 20.29 -0.75 -51.05
C MET A 2 19.65 0.65 -50.91
N ILE A 3 20.49 1.69 -50.70
CA ILE A 3 20.14 3.08 -50.31
C ILE A 3 19.71 3.14 -48.83
N VAL A 4 20.37 3.83 -47.88
CA VAL A 4 21.59 4.67 -47.85
C VAL A 4 21.53 6.00 -48.62
N SER A 5 20.99 7.06 -47.99
CA SER A 5 21.20 8.51 -48.26
C SER A 5 20.23 9.36 -47.42
N ILE A 6 20.47 10.63 -47.04
CA ILE A 6 21.71 11.45 -47.08
C ILE A 6 21.66 12.51 -45.95
N ARG A 7 22.83 13.08 -45.59
CA ARG A 7 22.96 14.20 -44.63
C ARG A 7 22.60 15.54 -45.27
N TYR A 8 21.85 16.42 -44.60
CA TYR A 8 22.05 17.89 -44.61
C TYR A 8 21.56 18.43 -43.24
N LEU A 9 22.37 19.04 -42.37
CA LEU A 9 23.31 20.17 -42.50
C LEU A 9 22.58 21.53 -42.60
N SER A 10 22.55 22.27 -41.49
CA SER A 10 22.30 23.71 -41.43
C SER A 10 22.90 24.28 -40.14
N LEU A 11 24.10 24.86 -40.24
CA LEU A 11 24.65 25.77 -39.23
C LEU A 11 24.16 27.19 -39.50
N LEU A 12 24.04 28.00 -38.44
CA LEU A 12 24.23 29.46 -38.33
C LEU A 12 23.45 29.89 -37.06
N ALA A 13 24.05 30.13 -35.88
CA ALA A 13 25.10 31.09 -35.51
C ALA A 13 24.66 32.56 -35.56
N ILE A 14 24.76 33.25 -34.40
CA ILE A 14 25.00 34.69 -34.22
C ILE A 14 25.57 34.88 -32.80
N LEU A 15 26.48 35.85 -32.63
CA LEU A 15 27.27 36.09 -31.42
C LEU A 15 27.46 37.60 -31.18
N ALA A 16 27.16 38.07 -29.96
CA ALA A 16 27.45 39.40 -29.43
C ALA A 16 27.39 39.31 -27.87
N ILE A 17 28.31 39.78 -27.00
CA ILE A 17 29.33 40.86 -27.02
C ILE A 17 28.67 42.26 -27.05
N ALA A 18 28.78 43.16 -26.06
CA ALA A 18 29.34 43.17 -24.69
C ALA A 18 28.65 44.34 -23.89
N LEU A 19 29.11 45.01 -22.82
CA LEU A 19 30.42 45.13 -22.14
C LEU A 19 30.27 45.63 -20.67
N VAL A 20 31.39 45.55 -19.93
CA VAL A 20 31.78 46.05 -18.59
C VAL A 20 31.25 47.43 -18.14
N ALA A 21 30.98 47.55 -16.83
CA ALA A 21 31.31 48.73 -16.01
C ALA A 21 31.94 48.28 -14.67
N CYS A 22 32.86 49.06 -14.08
CA CYS A 22 33.64 48.65 -12.89
C CYS A 22 34.09 49.85 -12.03
N GLY A 23 34.21 49.65 -10.71
CA GLY A 23 34.70 50.62 -9.71
C GLY A 23 33.77 50.72 -8.48
N ALA A 24 34.26 50.96 -7.25
CA ALA A 24 35.64 51.00 -6.77
C ALA A 24 35.70 50.77 -5.24
N SER A 25 36.90 50.43 -4.74
CA SER A 25 37.27 50.37 -3.31
C SER A 25 38.24 51.53 -2.99
N PRO A 26 38.74 51.79 -1.74
CA PRO A 26 38.60 51.01 -0.50
C PRO A 26 38.43 51.81 0.84
N ALA A 27 38.43 51.06 1.96
CA ALA A 27 39.09 51.34 3.26
C ALA A 27 38.36 52.08 4.42
N ALA A 28 38.96 51.91 5.61
CA ALA A 28 38.63 52.44 6.95
C ALA A 28 37.52 51.71 7.77
N GLN A 29 37.59 51.82 9.10
CA GLN A 29 37.01 50.87 10.07
C GLN A 29 36.46 51.61 11.36
N PRO A 30 36.10 50.95 12.49
CA PRO A 30 34.98 51.35 13.38
C PRO A 30 35.48 52.20 14.60
N PRO A 31 34.75 52.38 15.75
CA PRO A 31 33.43 51.88 16.15
C PRO A 31 32.50 52.89 16.88
N THR A 32 31.34 52.44 17.37
CA THR A 32 30.90 52.52 18.80
C THR A 32 29.43 52.08 18.96
N ALA A 33 29.04 51.70 20.19
CA ALA A 33 27.68 51.45 20.70
C ALA A 33 26.90 50.23 20.17
N ALA A 34 26.97 49.12 20.92
CA ALA A 34 25.75 48.39 21.29
C ALA A 34 25.04 49.17 22.43
N PRO A 35 23.72 48.96 22.63
CA PRO A 35 23.38 47.98 23.66
C PRO A 35 22.14 47.10 23.38
N VAL A 36 22.28 45.82 23.78
CA VAL A 36 21.27 44.94 24.41
C VAL A 36 20.10 44.41 23.53
N PRO A 37 19.79 43.09 23.62
CA PRO A 37 18.83 42.44 22.72
C PRO A 37 17.40 42.33 23.28
N THR A 38 16.41 42.28 22.40
CA THR A 38 15.10 41.64 22.67
C THR A 38 14.52 41.10 21.37
N ALA A 39 14.76 39.81 21.12
CA ALA A 39 14.03 39.00 20.16
C ALA A 39 13.81 37.63 20.82
N ALA A 40 12.56 37.23 21.02
CA ALA A 40 12.24 35.93 21.59
C ALA A 40 12.65 34.80 20.62
N PRO A 41 12.99 33.59 21.11
CA PRO A 41 13.18 32.46 20.23
C PRO A 41 11.86 32.14 19.51
N THR A 42 11.83 32.37 18.20
CA THR A 42 10.74 31.88 17.34
C THR A 42 10.71 30.36 17.44
N ALA A 43 9.67 29.81 18.05
CA ALA A 43 9.44 28.37 18.03
C ALA A 43 9.33 27.92 16.58
N ALA A 44 10.16 26.96 16.18
CA ALA A 44 9.98 26.26 14.91
C ALA A 44 8.59 25.59 14.90
N PRO A 45 7.89 25.54 13.77
CA PRO A 45 6.59 24.89 13.70
C PRO A 45 6.75 23.42 14.10
N THR A 46 6.03 23.00 15.13
CA THR A 46 5.91 21.59 15.48
C THR A 46 5.27 20.87 14.30
N VAL A 47 6.06 20.07 13.58
CA VAL A 47 5.52 19.13 12.59
C VAL A 47 4.59 18.20 13.35
N ALA A 48 3.31 18.17 12.96
CA ALA A 48 2.37 17.19 13.48
C ALA A 48 2.78 15.82 12.95
N VAL A 49 3.49 15.06 13.77
CA VAL A 49 3.79 13.65 13.50
C VAL A 49 2.44 12.93 13.43
N LEU A 50 2.17 12.28 12.31
CA LEU A 50 1.08 11.32 12.23
C LEU A 50 1.50 10.10 13.05
N ASP A 51 0.71 9.72 14.06
CA ASP A 51 1.02 8.54 14.88
C ASP A 51 1.03 7.29 13.99
N GLU A 52 2.21 6.67 13.86
CA GLU A 52 2.40 5.47 13.03
C GLU A 52 1.56 4.29 13.54
N PRO A 53 0.99 3.44 12.67
CA PRO A 53 0.27 2.25 13.08
C PRO A 53 1.16 1.31 13.92
N VAL A 54 0.73 1.03 15.15
CA VAL A 54 1.38 0.04 16.04
C VAL A 54 0.79 -1.36 15.92
N ALA A 55 -0.30 -1.51 15.16
CA ALA A 55 -1.01 -2.76 14.88
C ALA A 55 -1.66 -2.68 13.50
N ASN A 56 -1.99 -3.83 12.90
CA ASN A 56 -2.68 -3.90 11.61
C ASN A 56 -4.13 -3.40 11.73
N LEU A 57 -4.63 -2.65 10.74
CA LEU A 57 -6.02 -2.18 10.74
C LEU A 57 -6.99 -3.33 10.41
N THR A 58 -7.72 -3.82 11.41
CA THR A 58 -8.66 -4.95 11.30
C THR A 58 -10.12 -4.55 11.12
N GLU A 59 -10.44 -3.27 11.37
CA GLU A 59 -11.77 -2.66 11.30
C GLU A 59 -11.69 -1.27 10.64
N GLY A 60 -12.62 -0.96 9.73
CA GLY A 60 -12.62 0.29 8.98
C GLY A 60 -11.48 0.41 7.95
N CYS A 61 -11.27 1.64 7.45
CA CYS A 61 -10.32 1.96 6.38
C CYS A 61 -9.49 3.21 6.70
N VAL A 62 -8.36 3.37 6.02
CA VAL A 62 -7.49 4.55 6.11
C VAL A 62 -8.24 5.78 5.56
N THR A 63 -8.20 6.89 6.30
CA THR A 63 -8.87 8.15 5.94
C THR A 63 -7.91 9.29 5.59
N ASN A 64 -6.67 9.19 6.05
CA ASN A 64 -5.56 10.08 5.68
C ASN A 64 -4.39 9.18 5.26
N TYR A 65 -4.16 9.06 3.95
CA TYR A 65 -3.10 8.22 3.40
C TYR A 65 -1.78 9.02 3.30
N ASP A 66 -0.72 8.46 3.87
CA ASP A 66 0.66 8.85 3.66
C ASP A 66 1.40 7.68 2.99
N ALA A 67 2.27 7.96 2.04
CA ALA A 67 3.03 6.93 1.33
C ALA A 67 4.23 6.40 2.13
N GLU A 68 4.73 7.14 3.12
CA GLU A 68 5.93 6.76 3.89
C GLU A 68 5.61 5.84 5.08
N ILE A 69 4.33 5.74 5.48
CA ILE A 69 3.85 4.94 6.63
C ILE A 69 3.68 3.45 6.28
N ASP A 70 4.14 2.57 7.18
CA ASP A 70 3.85 1.12 7.14
C ASP A 70 2.50 0.83 7.82
N TYR A 71 1.50 0.47 7.02
CA TYR A 71 0.16 0.07 7.47
C TYR A 71 0.08 -1.41 7.87
N PHE A 72 1.18 -2.17 7.75
CA PHE A 72 1.25 -3.58 8.16
C PHE A 72 2.38 -3.87 9.15
N PRO A 73 2.43 -3.20 10.32
CA PRO A 73 3.47 -3.41 11.33
C PRO A 73 3.52 -4.86 11.87
N GLU A 74 2.38 -5.55 11.95
CA GLU A 74 2.33 -6.94 12.41
C GLU A 74 2.48 -7.91 11.24
N LYS A 75 3.70 -8.43 11.08
CA LYS A 75 4.10 -9.26 9.93
C LYS A 75 4.17 -10.75 10.30
N VAL A 76 3.54 -11.57 9.48
CA VAL A 76 3.49 -13.04 9.63
C VAL A 76 4.88 -13.65 9.37
N SER A 77 5.31 -14.54 10.27
CA SER A 77 6.46 -15.43 10.07
C SER A 77 5.98 -16.84 9.72
N LEU A 78 6.69 -17.52 8.80
CA LEU A 78 6.34 -18.87 8.33
C LEU A 78 7.30 -19.90 8.95
N SER A 79 6.77 -20.78 9.80
CA SER A 79 7.50 -21.91 10.40
C SER A 79 7.19 -23.23 9.70
N ASP A 80 5.90 -23.56 9.56
CA ASP A 80 5.41 -24.89 9.17
C ASP A 80 4.68 -24.89 7.80
N SER A 81 4.85 -23.82 7.01
CA SER A 81 4.15 -23.63 5.73
C SER A 81 5.12 -23.26 4.62
N VAL A 82 5.07 -24.00 3.50
CA VAL A 82 6.01 -23.88 2.36
C VAL A 82 5.32 -23.75 0.99
N GLY A 83 3.98 -23.74 0.95
CA GLY A 83 3.20 -23.69 -0.29
C GLY A 83 2.95 -22.27 -0.84
N TRP A 84 3.40 -21.23 -0.13
CA TRP A 84 3.16 -19.83 -0.46
C TRP A 84 4.26 -18.93 0.12
N THR A 85 4.37 -17.72 -0.42
CA THR A 85 5.21 -16.63 0.10
C THR A 85 4.38 -15.38 0.36
N ILE A 86 4.94 -14.45 1.15
CA ILE A 86 4.35 -13.13 1.40
C ILE A 86 5.42 -12.04 1.41
N GLU A 87 5.15 -10.96 0.67
CA GLU A 87 5.99 -9.76 0.56
C GLU A 87 5.21 -8.56 1.09
N TYR A 88 5.86 -7.73 1.92
CA TYR A 88 5.24 -6.56 2.56
C TYR A 88 5.74 -5.25 1.97
N PHE A 89 4.82 -4.35 1.67
CA PHE A 89 5.04 -2.97 1.26
C PHE A 89 4.22 -2.06 2.18
N ASN A 90 4.49 -0.76 2.14
CA ASN A 90 3.90 0.22 3.05
C ASN A 90 2.38 0.12 3.18
N ASN A 91 1.63 0.08 2.07
CA ASN A 91 0.16 0.05 2.08
C ASN A 91 -0.47 -1.19 1.43
N TYR A 92 0.33 -2.16 0.99
CA TYR A 92 -0.16 -3.43 0.43
C TYR A 92 0.80 -4.58 0.72
N LYS A 93 0.32 -5.81 0.61
CA LYS A 93 1.15 -7.03 0.71
C LYS A 93 0.78 -8.02 -0.37
N VAL A 94 1.79 -8.67 -0.96
CA VAL A 94 1.62 -9.63 -2.06
C VAL A 94 1.74 -11.03 -1.50
N ILE A 95 0.72 -11.86 -1.71
CA ILE A 95 0.75 -13.30 -1.41
C ILE A 95 0.88 -14.05 -2.73
N THR A 96 1.87 -14.93 -2.83
CA THR A 96 2.04 -15.82 -3.98
C THR A 96 1.86 -17.26 -3.54
N VAL A 97 0.83 -17.94 -4.04
CA VAL A 97 0.59 -19.37 -3.85
C VAL A 97 1.39 -20.13 -4.90
N LEU A 98 2.40 -20.87 -4.45
CA LEU A 98 3.42 -21.49 -5.32
C LEU A 98 2.97 -22.82 -5.95
N ASN A 99 2.07 -23.54 -5.29
CA ASN A 99 1.61 -24.87 -5.71
C ASN A 99 0.15 -25.07 -5.23
N PRO A 100 -0.84 -24.49 -5.93
CA PRO A 100 -2.25 -24.40 -5.49
C PRO A 100 -2.96 -25.76 -5.38
N TRP A 101 -2.53 -26.75 -6.15
CA TRP A 101 -2.90 -28.17 -6.04
C TRP A 101 -1.66 -29.03 -6.29
N ARG A 102 -1.75 -30.36 -6.19
CA ARG A 102 -0.59 -31.22 -6.46
C ARG A 102 -0.24 -31.18 -7.95
N ASP A 103 1.06 -31.06 -8.25
CA ASP A 103 1.60 -31.06 -9.62
C ASP A 103 1.11 -29.85 -10.47
N ALA A 104 0.89 -28.70 -9.81
CA ALA A 104 0.55 -27.45 -10.49
C ALA A 104 1.80 -26.75 -11.04
N GLU A 105 1.76 -26.37 -12.33
CA GLU A 105 2.77 -25.51 -12.95
C GLU A 105 2.42 -24.01 -12.84
N GLU A 106 1.17 -23.71 -12.45
CA GLU A 106 0.62 -22.35 -12.31
C GLU A 106 0.74 -21.83 -10.87
N GLN A 107 0.96 -20.50 -10.73
CA GLN A 107 1.01 -19.80 -9.44
C GLN A 107 -0.07 -18.72 -9.36
N PHE A 108 -0.70 -18.57 -8.20
CA PHE A 108 -1.73 -17.54 -7.98
C PHE A 108 -1.18 -16.40 -7.13
N ARG A 109 -1.27 -15.17 -7.65
CA ARG A 109 -0.82 -13.96 -6.96
C ARG A 109 -2.02 -13.14 -6.49
N TYR A 110 -1.96 -12.68 -5.25
CA TYR A 110 -2.98 -11.85 -4.60
C TYR A 110 -2.33 -10.59 -4.03
N VAL A 111 -2.86 -9.42 -4.34
CA VAL A 111 -2.40 -8.13 -3.82
C VAL A 111 -3.42 -7.66 -2.79
N LEU A 112 -3.07 -7.78 -1.50
CA LEU A 112 -3.90 -7.34 -0.39
C LEU A 112 -3.59 -5.88 -0.07
N VAL A 113 -4.45 -4.97 -0.52
CA VAL A 113 -4.29 -3.50 -0.38
C VAL A 113 -5.04 -3.02 0.84
N GLN A 114 -4.42 -2.17 1.67
CA GLN A 114 -5.11 -1.57 2.81
C GLN A 114 -6.24 -0.65 2.32
N CYS A 115 -7.49 -0.91 2.70
CA CYS A 115 -8.62 -0.13 2.19
C CYS A 115 -8.49 1.35 2.60
N GLY A 116 -8.84 2.24 1.67
CA GLY A 116 -8.55 3.68 1.79
C GLY A 116 -7.16 4.12 1.33
N THR A 117 -6.32 3.21 0.80
CA THR A 117 -5.01 3.51 0.21
C THR A 117 -4.97 3.12 -1.28
N PRO A 118 -4.12 3.72 -2.12
CA PRO A 118 -4.07 3.42 -3.55
C PRO A 118 -3.44 2.04 -3.83
N PRO A 119 -4.01 1.23 -4.74
CA PRO A 119 -3.36 0.01 -5.20
C PRO A 119 -2.07 0.31 -5.98
N PRO A 120 -1.09 -0.62 -6.03
CA PRO A 120 0.08 -0.47 -6.89
C PRO A 120 -0.31 -0.36 -8.37
N ALA A 121 0.44 0.44 -9.12
CA ALA A 121 0.08 0.86 -10.48
C ALA A 121 0.14 -0.25 -11.55
N ASP A 122 0.87 -1.34 -11.28
CA ASP A 122 0.84 -2.57 -12.07
C ASP A 122 0.80 -3.77 -11.10
N VAL A 123 -0.02 -4.75 -11.44
CA VAL A 123 -0.24 -6.00 -10.69
C VAL A 123 -0.08 -7.24 -11.59
N GLY A 124 -0.02 -7.06 -12.91
CA GLY A 124 -0.15 -8.15 -13.89
C GLY A 124 -1.46 -8.89 -13.72
N GLU A 125 -1.40 -10.22 -13.67
CA GLU A 125 -2.57 -11.11 -13.52
C GLU A 125 -3.00 -11.32 -12.06
N ALA A 126 -2.42 -10.59 -11.10
CA ALA A 126 -2.72 -10.78 -9.68
C ALA A 126 -4.09 -10.22 -9.28
N GLN A 127 -4.83 -10.96 -8.45
CA GLN A 127 -6.12 -10.51 -7.92
C GLN A 127 -5.92 -9.46 -6.82
N VAL A 128 -6.47 -8.27 -7.01
CA VAL A 128 -6.46 -7.20 -6.00
C VAL A 128 -7.63 -7.38 -5.04
N ILE A 129 -7.35 -7.38 -3.74
CA ILE A 129 -8.34 -7.55 -2.67
C ILE A 129 -8.09 -6.45 -1.63
N GLU A 130 -9.11 -5.68 -1.29
CA GLU A 130 -9.03 -4.72 -0.19
C GLU A 130 -9.11 -5.43 1.17
N VAL A 131 -8.26 -5.01 2.11
CA VAL A 131 -8.25 -5.50 3.50
C VAL A 131 -8.47 -4.34 4.49
N PRO A 132 -9.18 -4.55 5.62
CA PRO A 132 -9.86 -5.79 6.03
C PRO A 132 -11.05 -6.17 5.13
N VAL A 133 -11.17 -7.46 4.81
CA VAL A 133 -12.28 -7.99 3.99
C VAL A 133 -13.59 -7.87 4.75
N GLN A 134 -14.59 -7.25 4.11
CA GLN A 134 -15.88 -6.90 4.72
C GLN A 134 -16.94 -8.01 4.61
N SER A 135 -16.90 -8.81 3.53
CA SER A 135 -17.90 -9.86 3.25
C SER A 135 -17.27 -11.07 2.59
N ILE A 136 -17.66 -12.27 3.04
CA ILE A 136 -17.10 -13.56 2.64
C ILE A 136 -18.23 -14.48 2.18
N VAL A 137 -17.98 -15.22 1.09
CA VAL A 137 -18.82 -16.33 0.62
C VAL A 137 -17.95 -17.58 0.52
N THR A 138 -18.39 -18.70 1.10
CA THR A 138 -17.61 -19.96 1.12
C THR A 138 -18.12 -20.99 0.12
N MET A 139 -17.23 -21.46 -0.76
CA MET A 139 -17.53 -22.47 -1.78
C MET A 139 -17.28 -23.92 -1.31
N SER A 140 -16.73 -24.11 -0.11
CA SER A 140 -16.63 -25.44 0.53
C SER A 140 -17.03 -25.36 1.99
N THR A 141 -17.76 -26.36 2.47
CA THR A 141 -18.07 -26.51 3.91
C THR A 141 -16.82 -26.67 4.77
N THR A 142 -15.69 -27.10 4.20
CA THR A 142 -14.39 -27.15 4.89
C THR A 142 -13.85 -25.79 5.29
N GLN A 143 -14.33 -24.68 4.71
CA GLN A 143 -13.90 -23.32 5.04
C GLN A 143 -14.58 -22.79 6.32
N LEU A 144 -15.76 -23.32 6.66
CA LEU A 144 -16.60 -22.82 7.75
C LEU A 144 -16.01 -22.98 9.17
N PRO A 145 -15.35 -24.11 9.53
CA PRO A 145 -14.72 -24.25 10.85
C PRO A 145 -13.57 -23.27 11.08
N HIS A 146 -12.86 -22.88 10.00
CA HIS A 146 -11.77 -21.90 10.07
C HIS A 146 -12.31 -20.50 10.34
N LEU A 147 -13.36 -20.05 9.63
CA LEU A 147 -14.02 -18.77 9.92
C LEU A 147 -14.60 -18.73 11.34
N ASN A 148 -15.20 -19.84 11.81
CA ASN A 148 -15.68 -19.97 13.18
C ASN A 148 -14.56 -19.82 14.22
N THR A 149 -13.41 -20.48 14.00
CA THR A 149 -12.26 -20.44 14.93
C THR A 149 -11.57 -19.06 14.93
N LEU A 150 -11.59 -18.35 13.80
CA LEU A 150 -11.08 -16.98 13.67
C LEU A 150 -12.07 -15.92 14.17
N GLY A 151 -13.31 -16.30 14.52
CA GLY A 151 -14.37 -15.36 14.94
C GLY A 151 -15.05 -14.60 13.80
N LEU A 152 -14.73 -14.88 12.54
CA LEU A 152 -15.11 -14.10 11.35
C LEU A 152 -16.46 -14.49 10.73
N LEU A 153 -17.38 -15.05 11.52
CA LEU A 153 -18.71 -15.47 11.06
C LEU A 153 -19.72 -14.31 10.93
N ASP A 154 -19.41 -13.16 11.51
CA ASP A 154 -20.07 -11.87 11.27
C ASP A 154 -19.94 -11.42 9.81
N ARG A 155 -18.81 -11.76 9.17
CA ARG A 155 -18.48 -11.38 7.78
C ARG A 155 -18.93 -12.42 6.75
N LEU A 156 -19.42 -13.59 7.18
CA LEU A 156 -19.98 -14.61 6.29
C LEU A 156 -21.39 -14.18 5.83
N VAL A 157 -21.57 -13.99 4.51
CA VAL A 157 -22.86 -13.56 3.92
C VAL A 157 -23.52 -14.63 3.05
N GLY A 158 -22.78 -15.67 2.66
CA GLY A 158 -23.33 -16.75 1.85
C GLY A 158 -22.43 -17.98 1.76
N VAL A 159 -23.00 -19.07 1.23
CA VAL A 159 -22.35 -20.39 1.09
C VAL A 159 -22.78 -21.04 -0.22
N ALA A 160 -22.06 -22.08 -0.66
CA ALA A 160 -22.50 -22.97 -1.76
C ALA A 160 -23.90 -23.55 -1.48
N SER A 161 -23.96 -24.60 -0.64
CA SER A 161 -25.22 -25.19 -0.16
C SER A 161 -25.29 -25.34 1.36
N PHE A 162 -26.49 -25.14 1.91
CA PHE A 162 -26.84 -25.43 3.30
C PHE A 162 -26.86 -26.93 3.64
N GLN A 163 -27.05 -27.82 2.65
CA GLN A 163 -27.38 -29.25 2.87
C GLN A 163 -26.36 -30.00 3.74
N TYR A 164 -25.07 -29.65 3.64
CA TYR A 164 -23.97 -30.35 4.30
C TYR A 164 -23.30 -29.56 5.43
N ILE A 165 -23.91 -28.44 5.87
CA ILE A 165 -23.36 -27.59 6.93
C ILE A 165 -23.65 -28.21 8.31
N ASN A 166 -22.59 -28.63 8.99
CA ASN A 166 -22.63 -29.22 10.33
C ASN A 166 -21.99 -28.33 11.42
N THR A 167 -21.45 -27.16 11.06
CA THR A 167 -20.84 -26.21 12.01
C THR A 167 -21.95 -25.47 12.78
N PRO A 168 -22.10 -25.64 14.10
CA PRO A 168 -23.30 -25.20 14.82
C PRO A 168 -23.58 -23.70 14.74
N ALA A 169 -22.55 -22.85 14.86
CA ALA A 169 -22.72 -21.41 14.75
C ALA A 169 -23.25 -20.97 13.38
N VAL A 170 -22.83 -21.65 12.30
CA VAL A 170 -23.31 -21.38 10.94
C VAL A 170 -24.75 -21.85 10.77
N ILE A 171 -25.14 -22.98 11.37
CA ILE A 171 -26.54 -23.44 11.39
C ILE A 171 -27.46 -22.38 12.04
N GLU A 172 -27.03 -21.71 13.12
CA GLU A 172 -27.82 -20.63 13.72
C GLU A 172 -27.90 -19.38 12.82
N LEU A 173 -26.87 -19.06 12.02
CA LEU A 173 -26.94 -17.99 11.01
C LEU A 173 -27.94 -18.32 9.87
N ILE A 174 -28.00 -19.59 9.44
CA ILE A 174 -28.98 -20.07 8.45
C ILE A 174 -30.40 -19.96 9.03
N LYS A 175 -30.64 -20.44 10.25
CA LYS A 175 -31.93 -20.31 10.95
C LYS A 175 -32.35 -18.84 11.16
N ALA A 176 -31.39 -17.95 11.39
CA ALA A 176 -31.62 -16.51 11.50
C ALA A 176 -31.79 -15.79 10.14
N ASN A 177 -31.81 -16.53 9.02
CA ASN A 177 -31.90 -16.02 7.65
C ASN A 177 -30.83 -14.95 7.34
N LYS A 178 -29.62 -15.13 7.88
CA LYS A 178 -28.47 -14.21 7.67
C LYS A 178 -27.57 -14.60 6.51
N LEU A 179 -27.66 -15.84 6.01
CA LEU A 179 -26.85 -16.36 4.91
C LEU A 179 -27.71 -16.61 3.68
N VAL A 180 -27.10 -16.46 2.50
CA VAL A 180 -27.68 -16.82 1.20
C VAL A 180 -27.03 -18.10 0.67
N GLU A 181 -27.83 -19.01 0.12
CA GLU A 181 -27.38 -20.18 -0.65
C GLU A 181 -27.15 -19.75 -2.11
N ILE A 182 -25.99 -20.08 -2.71
CA ILE A 182 -25.63 -19.59 -4.06
C ILE A 182 -25.22 -20.65 -5.09
N GLY A 183 -25.18 -21.95 -4.72
CA GLY A 183 -24.82 -23.04 -5.66
C GLY A 183 -24.82 -24.43 -5.04
#